data_AF-A0A6B3G8S3-F1
#
_entry.id   AF-A0A6B3G8S3-F1
#
_cell.length_a   1.000
_cell.length_b   1.000
_cell.length_c   1.000
_cell.angle_alpha   90.00
_cell.angle_beta   90.00
_cell.angle_gamma   90.00
#
_symmetry.space_group_name_H-M   'P 1'
#
loop_
_entity.id
_entity.type
_entity.pdbx_description
1 polymer ?
#
loop_
_entity_poly.entity_id
_entity_poly.type
_entity_poly.pdbx_seq_one_letter_code
_entity_poly.pdbx_strand_id
1 'polypeptide(L)' 'MARERARELGLRPVSPGTGAALRLLAAAADAKAVAEIGTGTGVSGIYLLHGMRPDGVLTTVDPE' A
#
# COMPACT_ATOMS: atom_id res chain seq x y z
N MET A 1 -0.22 13.58 2.15
CA MET A 1 -1.50 13.50 1.41
C MET A 1 -2.29 12.23 1.75
N ALA A 2 -1.92 11.01 1.35
CA ALA A 2 -2.75 9.80 1.60
C ALA A 2 -3.17 9.57 3.06
N ARG A 3 -2.23 9.64 4.02
CA ARG A 3 -2.53 9.48 5.47
C ARG A 3 -3.43 10.57 6.03
N GLU A 4 -3.28 11.78 5.52
CA GLU A 4 -4.09 12.92 5.93
C GLU A 4 -5.51 12.77 5.40
N ARG A 5 -5.65 12.39 4.13
CA ARG A 5 -6.93 12.05 3.51
C ARG A 5 -7.65 10.92 4.24
N ALA A 6 -6.92 9.91 4.71
CA ALA A 6 -7.50 8.83 5.53
C ALA A 6 -8.17 9.39 6.79
N ARG A 7 -7.51 10.33 7.47
CA ARG A 7 -8.06 10.96 8.69
C ARG A 7 -9.28 11.81 8.39
N GLU A 8 -9.26 12.59 7.31
CA GLU A 8 -10.42 13.40 6.87
C GLU A 8 -11.66 12.53 6.61
N LEU A 9 -11.47 11.33 6.07
CA LEU A 9 -12.54 10.38 5.77
C LEU A 9 -12.89 9.47 6.97
N GLY A 10 -12.28 9.66 8.14
CA GLY A 10 -12.48 8.80 9.31
C GLY A 10 -11.94 7.37 9.17
N LEU A 11 -11.17 7.10 8.11
CA LEU A 11 -10.53 5.81 7.87
C LEU A 11 -9.27 5.68 8.74
N ARG A 12 -9.01 4.46 9.22
CA ARG A 12 -7.78 4.14 9.96
C ARG A 12 -6.70 3.67 8.98
N PRO A 13 -5.69 4.50 8.64
CA PRO A 13 -4.62 4.06 7.76
C PRO A 13 -3.72 3.04 8.48
N VAL A 14 -3.04 2.17 7.71
CA VAL A 14 -2.02 1.26 8.27
C VAL A 14 -0.99 2.03 9.08
N SER A 15 -0.52 1.45 10.18
CA SER A 15 0.54 2.08 10.99
C SER A 15 1.83 2.26 10.18
N PRO A 16 2.74 3.18 10.56
CA PRO A 16 4.04 3.28 9.93
C PRO A 16 4.85 1.97 9.97
N GLY A 17 4.77 1.22 11.08
CA GLY A 17 5.43 -0.08 11.23
C GLY A 17 4.88 -1.14 10.28
N THR A 18 3.55 -1.20 10.15
CA THR A 18 2.89 -2.07 9.16
C THR A 18 3.31 -1.71 7.74
N GLY A 19 3.35 -0.41 7.41
CA GLY A 19 3.83 0.06 6.10
C GLY A 19 5.29 -0.33 5.84
N ALA A 20 6.18 -0.17 6.82
CA ALA A 20 7.57 -0.59 6.68
C ALA A 20 7.70 -2.10 6.44
N ALA A 21 6.90 -2.91 7.14
CA ALA A 21 6.87 -4.35 6.92
C ALA A 21 6.37 -4.71 5.51
N LEU A 22 5.30 -4.07 5.01
CA LEU A 22 4.80 -4.28 3.65
C LEU A 22 5.86 -3.95 2.60
N ARG A 23 6.58 -2.84 2.77
CA ARG A 23 7.69 -2.45 1.89
C ARG A 23 8.81 -3.50 1.91
N LEU A 24 9.19 -3.95 3.11
CA LEU A 24 10.22 -4.98 3.26
C LEU A 24 9.81 -6.29 2.58
N LEU A 25 8.57 -6.73 2.77
CA LEU A 25 8.05 -7.96 2.16
C LEU A 25 8.02 -7.86 0.63
N ALA A 26 7.54 -6.74 0.08
CA ALA A 26 7.54 -6.50 -1.37
C ALA A 26 8.95 -6.52 -1.97
N ALA A 27 9.93 -5.92 -1.27
CA ALA A 27 11.33 -5.94 -1.69
C ALA A 27 11.97 -7.32 -1.57
N ALA A 28 11.74 -8.03 -0.46
CA ALA A 28 12.27 -9.37 -0.24
C ALA A 28 11.71 -10.40 -1.23
N ALA A 29 10.46 -10.21 -1.67
CA ALA A 29 9.83 -11.02 -2.70
C ALA A 29 10.25 -10.65 -4.13
N ASP A 30 11.02 -9.57 -4.31
CA ASP A 30 11.33 -8.98 -5.62
C ASP A 30 10.05 -8.84 -6.46
N ALA A 31 9.02 -8.21 -5.87
CA ALA A 31 7.65 -8.30 -6.32
C ALA A 31 7.40 -7.50 -7.62
N LYS A 32 6.98 -8.20 -8.68
CA LYS A 32 6.53 -7.61 -9.94
C LYS A 32 5.02 -7.34 -9.99
N ALA A 33 4.22 -8.14 -9.30
CA ALA A 33 2.77 -8.00 -9.29
C ALA A 33 2.25 -8.15 -7.87
N VAL A 34 1.45 -7.19 -7.40
CA VAL A 34 0.81 -7.22 -6.09
C VAL A 34 -0.66 -6.90 -6.27
N ALA A 35 -1.53 -7.71 -5.66
CA ALA A 35 -2.94 -7.41 -5.52
C ALA A 35 -3.21 -6.91 -4.10
N GLU A 36 -3.82 -5.73 -3.99
CA GLU A 36 -4.30 -5.14 -2.74
C GLU A 36 -5.82 -5.17 -2.72
N ILE A 37 -6.40 -5.72 -1.65
CA ILE A 37 -7.86 -5.73 -1.42
C ILE A 37 -8.16 -4.74 -0.29
N GLY A 38 -8.97 -3.73 -0.59
CA GLY A 38 -9.18 -2.55 0.24
C GLY A 38 -8.16 -1.46 -0.08
N THR A 39 -8.49 -0.59 -1.05
CA THR A 39 -7.62 0.52 -1.48
C THR A 39 -7.62 1.63 -0.42
N GLY A 40 -8.80 1.93 0.13
CA GLY A 40 -9.00 3.03 1.08
C GLY A 40 -8.49 4.36 0.50
N THR A 41 -7.41 4.90 1.07
CA THR A 41 -6.76 6.14 0.58
C THR A 41 -5.37 5.89 -0.02
N GLY A 42 -5.00 4.63 -0.24
CA GLY A 42 -3.74 4.23 -0.87
C GLY A 42 -2.52 4.29 0.05
N VAL A 43 -2.68 4.40 1.37
CA VAL A 43 -1.53 4.45 2.30
C VAL A 43 -0.70 3.18 2.22
N SER A 44 -1.32 2.01 2.27
CA SER A 44 -0.65 0.71 2.13
C SER A 44 -0.05 0.51 0.74
N GLY A 45 -0.81 0.85 -0.32
CA GLY A 45 -0.34 0.81 -1.70
C GLY A 45 0.96 1.59 -1.94
N ILE A 46 1.12 2.78 -1.34
CA ILE A 46 2.38 3.55 -1.43
C ILE A 46 3.55 2.80 -0.81
N TYR A 47 3.38 2.10 0.32
CA TYR A 47 4.46 1.31 0.91
C TYR A 47 4.81 0.09 0.06
N LEU A 48 3.80 -0.58 -0.52
CA LEU A 48 3.99 -1.70 -1.44
C LEU A 48 4.80 -1.25 -2.66
N LEU A 49 4.37 -0.18 -3.34
CA LEU A 49 5.05 0.37 -4.52
C LEU A 49 6.52 0.75 -4.23
N HIS A 50 6.83 1.30 -3.06
CA HIS A 50 8.22 1.62 -2.68
C HIS A 50 9.12 0.40 -2.41
N GLY A 51 8.54 -0.78 -2.26
CA GLY A 51 9.29 -2.03 -2.08
C GLY A 51 9.30 -2.90 -3.34
N MET A 52 8.34 -2.70 -4.25
CA MET A 52 8.24 -3.45 -5.50
C MET A 52 9.37 -3.13 -6.47
N ARG A 53 9.50 -3.98 -7.49
CA ARG A 53 10.37 -3.71 -8.64
C ARG A 53 10.04 -2.37 -9.32
N PRO A 54 11.00 -1.75 -10.00
CA PRO A 54 10.73 -0.58 -10.84
C PRO A 54 9.68 -0.81 -11.93
N ASP A 55 9.57 -2.04 -12.46
CA ASP A 55 8.57 -2.46 -13.44
C ASP A 55 7.34 -3.13 -12.80
N GLY A 56 7.16 -2.95 -11.49
CA GLY A 56 6.09 -3.56 -10.70
C GLY A 56 4.72 -2.93 -10.96
N VAL A 57 3.68 -3.77 -10.97
CA VAL A 57 2.29 -3.36 -11.07
C VAL A 57 1.54 -3.68 -9.77
N LEU A 58 0.98 -2.66 -9.16
CA LEU A 58 0.04 -2.79 -8.05
C LEU A 58 -1.39 -2.71 -8.60
N THR A 59 -2.16 -3.76 -8.39
CA THR A 59 -3.60 -3.77 -8.67
C THR A 59 -4.35 -3.63 -7.35
N THR A 60 -5.09 -2.55 -7.18
CA THR A 60 -5.92 -2.33 -5.98
C THR A 60 -7.38 -2.58 -6.34
N VAL A 61 -8.12 -3.19 -5.41
CA VAL A 61 -9.56 -3.45 -5.55
C VAL A 61 -10.25 -2.90 -4.32
N ASP A 62 -11.25 -2.08 -4.53
CA ASP A 62 -12.14 -1.59 -3.47
C ASP A 62 -13.57 -2.05 -3.80
N PRO A 63 -14.36 -2.53 -2.83
CA PRO A 63 -15.75 -2.94 -3.05
C PRO A 63 -16.74 -1.77 -3.19
N GLU A 64 -16.30 -0.54 -2.87
CA GLU A 64 -17.09 0.69 -3.05
C GLU A 64 -17.20 1.15 -4.51
#